data_AF-A0A8T5TAS5-F1
#
_entry.id   AF-A0A8T5TAS5-F1
#
_cell.length_a   1.000
_cell.length_b   1.000
_cell.length_c   1.000
_cell.angle_alpha   90.00
_cell.angle_beta   90.00
_cell.angle_gamma   90.00
#
_symmetry.space_group_name_H-M   'P 1'
#
loop_
_entity.id
_entity.type
_entity.pdbx_description
1 polymer ?
#
loop_
_entity_poly.entity_id
_entity_poly.type
_entity_poly.pdbx_seq_one_letter_code
_entity_poly.pdbx_strand_id
1 'polypeptide(L)'
;MVIQSIILNNKSILTINDFLALSSDIIRSEILNLDFNLDYSIIKNYLDSERTCPIIHKAKSEDAEDISIIFKDIYHNTYPYKKMEHAEGVREMINSDDYLWFIFKLENNETVGCFGAQLEFAEKRGFLYGFVVKKKYHKIVDVVKAFIGCVSYIWKTYQDKILLWYGEMRTNESTSQFFTSTVGLKPIAFLPNKDIFNSKIESDVLHVIYDERVFKEHRKKEAPHIIRQVLNWYAYSSKRYSLEDPQVENPTISLDEDKIKELSEILTLKIQEVQYGNQIFKLSFTGLNSLMEFVHNPYSKNFEKTNFKVSCLEELYSFLKKINEIIATLNINYFECFVSGYEPTYQKLFYDAGFRPRGYVPCWHYNKSTEKFEDQVVFNYYRGEIAENPHIIAETKQLLDLSINPQEKLLKDVIDLIEN
;
A
#
# COMPACT_ATOMS: atom_id res chain seq x y z
N MET A 1 1.64 29.80 6.41
CA MET A 1 1.39 29.93 4.95
C MET A 1 1.52 28.61 4.18
N VAL A 2 2.62 27.83 4.29
CA VAL A 2 2.79 26.60 3.49
C VAL A 2 1.80 25.49 3.86
N ILE A 3 1.65 25.11 5.13
CA ILE A 3 0.64 24.09 5.52
C ILE A 3 -0.78 24.56 5.21
N GLN A 4 -1.10 25.85 5.43
CA GLN A 4 -2.38 26.43 4.99
C GLN A 4 -2.54 26.34 3.47
N SER A 5 -1.49 26.66 2.69
CA SER A 5 -1.49 26.53 1.24
C SER A 5 -1.67 25.08 0.81
N ILE A 6 -0.98 24.13 1.44
CA ILE A 6 -1.12 22.70 1.20
C ILE A 6 -2.55 22.25 1.54
N ILE A 7 -3.11 22.69 2.67
CA ILE A 7 -4.49 22.37 3.06
C ILE A 7 -5.50 22.98 2.08
N LEU A 8 -5.32 24.24 1.68
CA LEU A 8 -6.20 24.95 0.74
C LEU A 8 -6.10 24.36 -0.68
N ASN A 9 -4.89 23.96 -1.09
CA ASN A 9 -4.59 23.41 -2.41
C ASN A 9 -4.55 21.87 -2.40
N ASN A 10 -4.99 21.21 -1.34
CA ASN A 10 -4.92 19.74 -1.21
C ASN A 10 -5.59 19.02 -2.39
N LYS A 11 -6.63 19.63 -2.96
CA LYS A 11 -7.33 19.11 -4.15
C LYS A 11 -6.51 19.22 -5.45
N SER A 12 -5.50 20.08 -5.51
CA SER A 12 -4.64 20.27 -6.69
C SER A 12 -3.28 19.58 -6.57
N ILE A 13 -2.90 19.06 -5.40
CA ILE A 13 -1.67 18.26 -5.26
C ILE A 13 -1.97 16.85 -5.74
N LEU A 14 -1.57 16.57 -6.98
CA LEU A 14 -1.72 15.25 -7.61
C LEU A 14 -0.38 14.57 -7.85
N THR A 15 0.71 15.34 -7.87
CA THR A 15 2.06 14.85 -8.11
C THR A 15 3.04 15.24 -7.01
N ILE A 16 4.14 14.50 -6.92
CA ILE A 16 5.28 14.84 -6.07
C ILE A 16 5.81 16.24 -6.42
N ASN A 17 5.83 16.57 -7.72
CA ASN A 17 6.30 17.85 -8.24
C ASN A 17 5.44 19.01 -7.72
N ASP A 18 4.11 18.86 -7.72
CA ASP A 18 3.19 19.87 -7.16
C ASP A 18 3.49 20.12 -5.68
N PHE A 19 3.66 19.04 -4.91
CA PHE A 19 3.98 19.14 -3.48
C PHE A 19 5.34 19.79 -3.22
N LEU A 20 6.38 19.39 -3.95
CA LEU A 20 7.73 19.94 -3.80
C LEU A 20 7.80 21.41 -4.23
N ALA A 21 7.01 21.82 -5.23
CA ALA A 21 6.90 23.22 -5.63
C ALA A 21 6.27 24.06 -4.50
N LEU A 22 5.20 23.57 -3.88
CA LEU A 22 4.52 24.23 -2.75
C LEU A 22 5.36 24.25 -1.47
N SER A 23 6.20 23.24 -1.26
CA SER A 23 7.10 23.14 -0.11
C SER A 23 8.49 23.73 -0.37
N SER A 24 8.73 24.32 -1.55
CA SER A 24 10.05 24.81 -1.96
C SER A 24 10.64 25.87 -1.02
N ASP A 25 9.80 26.71 -0.40
CA ASP A 25 10.24 27.68 0.61
C ASP A 25 10.70 27.02 1.92
N ILE A 26 10.15 25.85 2.27
CA ILE A 26 10.62 25.02 3.40
C ILE A 26 11.94 24.31 3.03
N ILE A 27 12.06 23.88 1.77
CA ILE A 27 13.21 23.11 1.28
C ILE A 27 14.45 23.99 1.06
N ARG A 28 14.26 25.26 0.65
CA ARG A 28 15.34 26.20 0.30
C ARG A 28 16.16 26.69 1.49
N SER A 29 15.68 26.62 2.73
CA SER A 29 16.41 27.19 3.86
C SER A 29 17.51 26.27 4.38
N GLU A 30 17.25 25.03 4.80
CA GLU A 30 18.25 24.26 5.59
C GLU A 30 18.19 22.73 5.47
N ILE A 31 17.23 22.14 4.74
CA ILE A 31 17.00 20.68 4.70
C ILE A 31 18.16 19.87 4.08
N LEU A 32 18.94 20.49 3.19
CA LEU A 32 19.90 19.76 2.34
C LEU A 32 21.38 19.89 2.76
N ASN A 33 21.74 20.81 3.66
CA ASN A 33 23.15 21.21 3.86
C ASN A 33 23.80 20.82 5.19
N LEU A 34 23.11 20.11 6.08
CA LEU A 34 23.71 19.58 7.32
C LEU A 34 23.15 18.18 7.57
N ASP A 35 23.99 17.23 7.96
CA ASP A 35 23.63 15.85 8.31
C ASP A 35 22.27 15.82 9.05
N PHE A 36 21.24 15.36 8.33
CA PHE A 36 19.83 15.74 8.49
C PHE A 36 19.35 15.90 9.95
N ASN A 37 19.39 17.14 10.43
CA ASN A 37 18.77 17.64 11.65
C ASN A 37 17.83 18.77 11.23
N LEU A 38 16.52 18.54 11.24
CA LEU A 38 15.55 19.58 10.90
C LEU A 38 15.05 20.25 12.19
N ASP A 39 15.48 21.49 12.44
CA ASP A 39 14.91 22.34 13.50
C ASP A 39 13.66 23.05 12.98
N TYR A 40 12.51 22.65 13.54
CA TYR A 40 11.22 23.21 13.19
C TYR A 40 10.96 24.58 13.81
N SER A 41 11.85 25.13 14.64
CA SER A 41 11.76 26.51 15.13
C SER A 41 11.67 27.53 13.97
N ILE A 42 12.27 27.21 12.81
CA ILE A 42 12.21 28.02 11.59
C ILE A 42 10.84 27.90 10.89
N ILE A 43 10.20 26.74 11.00
CA ILE A 43 8.83 26.47 10.50
C ILE A 43 7.77 27.01 11.48
N LYS A 44 8.13 27.24 12.75
CA LYS A 44 7.25 27.76 13.82
C LYS A 44 6.67 29.13 13.47
N ASN A 45 7.43 29.98 12.77
CA ASN A 45 6.97 31.27 12.26
C ASN A 45 5.83 31.17 11.23
N TYR A 46 5.52 29.97 10.74
CA TYR A 46 4.62 29.78 9.61
C TYR A 46 3.24 29.20 9.94
N LEU A 47 2.97 28.74 11.17
CA LEU A 47 1.62 28.46 11.69
C LEU A 47 1.61 28.34 13.22
N ASP A 48 0.85 29.22 13.87
CA ASP A 48 0.52 29.21 15.31
C ASP A 48 -0.27 27.96 15.70
N SER A 49 0.47 26.91 16.00
CA SER A 49 0.02 25.72 16.70
C SER A 49 0.72 25.73 18.05
N GLU A 50 -0.03 25.64 19.14
CA GLU A 50 0.56 25.48 20.50
C GLU A 50 1.29 24.15 20.67
N ARG A 51 1.25 23.26 19.67
CA ARG A 51 1.91 21.96 19.69
C ARG A 51 3.42 22.08 19.51
N THR A 52 4.16 21.26 20.24
CA THR A 52 5.60 21.16 20.15
C THR A 52 6.01 20.51 18.83
N CYS A 53 6.83 21.20 18.05
CA CYS A 53 7.40 20.60 16.84
C CYS A 53 8.60 19.73 17.26
N PRO A 54 8.64 18.45 16.88
CA PRO A 54 9.78 17.60 17.24
C PRO A 54 10.96 17.90 16.32
N ILE A 55 12.18 17.75 16.83
CA ILE A 55 13.40 17.70 16.02
C ILE A 55 13.43 16.34 15.34
N ILE A 56 13.71 16.31 14.04
CA ILE A 56 13.78 15.06 13.28
C ILE A 56 15.21 14.74 12.91
N HIS A 57 15.59 13.50 13.18
CA HIS A 57 16.88 12.93 12.82
C HIS A 57 16.67 11.70 11.96
N LYS A 58 17.63 11.41 11.08
CA LYS A 58 17.78 10.04 10.58
C LYS A 58 18.14 9.13 11.74
N ALA A 59 17.46 7.99 11.84
CA ALA A 59 17.73 7.01 12.88
C ALA A 59 19.13 6.39 12.68
N LYS A 60 19.80 6.12 13.79
CA LYS A 60 21.05 5.36 13.88
C LYS A 60 20.78 4.00 14.49
N SER A 61 21.73 3.07 14.36
CA SER A 61 21.63 1.73 14.94
C SER A 61 21.24 1.70 16.43
N GLU A 62 21.63 2.71 17.20
CA GLU A 62 21.30 2.88 18.63
C GLU A 62 19.82 3.23 18.87
N ASP A 63 19.16 3.89 17.92
CA ASP A 63 17.75 4.28 18.03
C ASP A 63 16.78 3.09 17.80
N ALA A 64 17.29 1.92 17.40
CA ALA A 64 16.48 0.74 17.10
C ALA A 64 15.67 0.22 18.30
N GLU A 65 16.22 0.35 19.51
CA GLU A 65 15.52 -0.04 20.74
C GLU A 65 14.31 0.86 21.00
N ASP A 66 14.50 2.18 20.90
CA ASP A 66 13.43 3.16 21.08
C ASP A 66 12.29 2.96 20.07
N ILE A 67 12.63 2.74 18.79
CA ILE A 67 11.65 2.46 17.75
C ILE A 67 10.88 1.18 18.09
N SER A 68 11.57 0.10 18.43
CA SER A 68 10.95 -1.18 18.79
C SER A 68 9.98 -1.05 19.98
N ILE A 69 10.38 -0.31 21.02
CA ILE A 69 9.54 -0.03 22.19
C ILE A 69 8.29 0.77 21.79
N ILE A 70 8.43 1.79 20.93
CA ILE A 70 7.28 2.58 20.45
C ILE A 70 6.22 1.68 19.79
N PHE A 71 6.63 0.76 18.92
CA PHE A 71 5.69 -0.17 18.28
C PHE A 71 5.02 -1.10 19.29
N LYS A 72 5.79 -1.69 20.21
CA LYS A 72 5.24 -2.57 21.26
C LYS A 72 4.22 -1.85 22.13
N ASP A 73 4.49 -0.62 22.54
CA ASP A 73 3.63 0.14 23.44
C ASP A 73 2.30 0.56 22.78
N ILE A 74 2.35 0.91 21.49
CA ILE A 74 1.18 1.42 20.77
C ILE A 74 0.27 0.29 20.33
N TYR A 75 0.85 -0.81 19.87
CA TYR A 75 0.14 -1.97 19.35
C TYR A 75 0.06 -3.11 20.37
N HIS A 76 0.52 -2.92 21.60
CA HIS A 76 0.45 -3.92 22.67
C HIS A 76 1.02 -5.31 22.26
N ASN A 77 2.14 -5.32 21.52
CA ASN A 77 2.75 -6.52 20.92
C ASN A 77 1.87 -7.26 19.91
N THR A 78 0.91 -6.56 19.28
CA THR A 78 0.02 -7.12 18.26
C THR A 78 0.27 -6.52 16.88
N TYR A 79 1.40 -5.84 16.65
CA TYR A 79 1.70 -5.27 15.35
C TYR A 79 1.88 -6.40 14.32
N PRO A 80 1.22 -6.32 13.14
CA PRO A 80 1.31 -7.35 12.09
C PRO A 80 2.73 -7.65 11.62
N TYR A 81 3.55 -6.62 11.47
CA TYR A 81 4.94 -6.77 10.98
C TYR A 81 5.90 -6.92 12.16
N LYS A 82 6.03 -8.17 12.64
CA LYS A 82 6.80 -8.49 13.85
C LYS A 82 8.23 -8.01 13.87
N LYS A 83 8.87 -7.84 12.70
CA LYS A 83 10.21 -7.25 12.60
C LYS A 83 10.34 -5.92 13.34
N MET A 84 9.28 -5.10 13.38
CA MET A 84 9.26 -3.80 14.08
C MET A 84 9.22 -3.92 15.60
N GLU A 85 8.79 -5.06 16.14
CA GLU A 85 8.78 -5.35 17.56
C GLU A 85 10.12 -5.93 18.05
N HIS A 86 11.14 -6.01 17.19
CA HIS A 86 12.47 -6.49 17.57
C HIS A 86 13.53 -5.45 17.24
N ALA A 87 14.30 -5.03 18.25
CA ALA A 87 15.36 -4.03 18.06
C ALA A 87 16.42 -4.50 17.06
N GLU A 88 16.74 -5.79 17.01
CA GLU A 88 17.63 -6.35 15.98
C GLU A 88 17.04 -6.18 14.57
N GLY A 89 15.76 -6.50 14.39
CA GLY A 89 15.06 -6.32 13.12
C GLY A 89 15.03 -4.87 12.66
N VAL A 90 14.73 -3.93 13.57
CA VAL A 90 14.79 -2.50 13.25
C VAL A 90 16.23 -2.07 12.93
N ARG A 91 17.23 -2.56 13.66
CA ARG A 91 18.66 -2.24 13.42
C ARG A 91 19.13 -2.73 12.06
N GLU A 92 18.75 -3.93 11.64
CA GLU A 92 19.01 -4.43 10.28
C GLU A 92 18.44 -3.49 9.21
N MET A 93 17.22 -2.97 9.42
CA MET A 93 16.61 -2.02 8.49
C MET A 93 17.36 -0.70 8.48
N ILE A 94 17.70 -0.14 9.65
CA ILE A 94 18.47 1.12 9.73
C ILE A 94 19.82 1.01 9.01
N ASN A 95 20.46 -0.15 9.05
CA ASN A 95 21.76 -0.39 8.42
C ASN A 95 21.69 -0.80 6.94
N SER A 96 20.48 -0.92 6.37
CA SER A 96 20.28 -1.34 5.00
C SER A 96 20.02 -0.13 4.09
N ASP A 97 20.62 -0.13 2.91
CA ASP A 97 20.40 0.91 1.89
C ASP A 97 18.97 0.89 1.31
N ASP A 98 18.21 -0.18 1.56
CA ASP A 98 16.83 -0.35 1.10
C ASP A 98 15.81 0.27 2.07
N TYR A 99 16.25 0.87 3.17
CA TYR A 99 15.35 1.47 4.14
C TYR A 99 15.87 2.82 4.64
N LEU A 100 14.93 3.65 5.06
CA LEU A 100 15.22 4.91 5.72
C LEU A 100 14.31 5.07 6.92
N TRP A 101 14.92 5.39 8.06
CA TRP A 101 14.20 5.62 9.30
C TRP A 101 14.47 7.01 9.83
N PHE A 102 13.44 7.60 10.39
CA PHE A 102 13.49 8.86 11.11
C PHE A 102 13.03 8.64 12.54
N ILE A 103 13.67 9.37 13.46
CA ILE A 103 13.29 9.46 14.86
C ILE A 103 12.94 10.89 15.21
N PHE A 104 11.89 11.05 16.00
CA PHE A 104 11.37 12.34 16.44
C PHE A 104 11.80 12.55 17.89
N LYS A 105 12.52 13.64 18.17
CA LYS A 105 13.02 13.97 19.51
C LYS A 105 12.55 15.35 19.94
N LEU A 106 12.40 15.55 21.25
CA LEU A 106 12.22 16.88 21.83
C LEU A 106 13.59 17.51 22.12
N GLU A 107 13.61 18.80 22.50
CA GLU A 107 14.84 19.53 22.85
C GLU A 107 15.63 18.87 24.00
N ASN A 108 14.93 18.16 24.91
CA ASN A 108 15.55 17.39 25.99
C ASN A 108 16.09 16.01 25.53
N ASN A 109 16.18 15.77 24.22
CA ASN A 109 16.60 14.53 23.57
C ASN A 109 15.67 13.32 23.83
N GLU A 110 14.46 13.54 24.33
CA GLU A 110 13.50 12.45 24.50
C GLU A 110 12.90 12.03 23.15
N THR A 111 12.98 10.74 22.83
CA THR A 111 12.30 10.15 21.67
C THR A 111 10.79 10.10 21.87
N VAL A 112 10.04 10.71 20.94
CA VAL A 112 8.58 10.80 20.96
C VAL A 112 7.89 9.99 19.86
N GLY A 113 8.59 9.66 18.78
CA GLY A 113 8.01 8.94 17.64
C GLY A 113 9.03 8.58 16.57
N CYS A 114 8.56 7.96 15.50
CA CYS A 114 9.37 7.53 14.37
C CYS A 114 8.57 7.49 13.07
N PHE A 115 9.28 7.34 11.95
CA PHE A 115 8.73 7.15 10.61
C PHE A 115 9.70 6.35 9.75
N GLY A 116 9.17 5.41 8.96
CA GLY A 116 9.97 4.53 8.11
C GLY A 116 9.59 4.67 6.63
N ALA A 117 10.57 4.36 5.78
CA ALA A 117 10.37 4.18 4.36
C ALA A 117 11.20 2.99 3.86
N GLN A 118 10.65 2.22 2.93
CA GLN A 118 11.36 1.19 2.17
C GLN A 118 11.60 1.73 0.76
N LEU A 119 12.81 1.56 0.27
CA LEU A 119 13.33 2.08 -0.99
C LEU A 119 13.43 0.92 -1.97
N GLU A 120 12.46 0.80 -2.88
CA GLU A 120 12.39 -0.28 -3.86
C GLU A 120 12.94 0.23 -5.19
N PHE A 121 14.27 0.44 -5.24
CA PHE A 121 14.94 1.10 -6.37
C PHE A 121 14.76 0.35 -7.69
N ALA A 122 14.73 -0.98 -7.65
CA ALA A 122 14.55 -1.82 -8.82
C ALA A 122 13.17 -1.60 -9.49
N GLU A 123 12.17 -1.28 -8.68
CA GLU A 123 10.78 -1.06 -9.05
C GLU A 123 10.48 0.45 -9.19
N LYS A 124 11.47 1.30 -8.92
CA LYS A 124 11.37 2.77 -8.88
C LYS A 124 10.21 3.26 -7.99
N ARG A 125 9.95 2.55 -6.90
CA ARG A 125 8.88 2.86 -5.94
C ARG A 125 9.40 2.94 -4.51
N GLY A 126 8.62 3.58 -3.65
CA GLY A 126 8.93 3.66 -2.23
C GLY A 126 7.68 3.46 -1.37
N PHE A 127 7.82 2.71 -0.29
CA PHE A 127 6.75 2.42 0.65
C PHE A 127 6.94 3.23 1.93
N LEU A 128 5.97 4.06 2.28
CA LEU A 128 5.93 4.83 3.52
C LEU A 128 5.18 4.04 4.58
N TYR A 129 5.80 3.83 5.74
CA TYR A 129 5.21 3.05 6.82
C TYR A 129 5.68 3.55 8.18
N GLY A 130 5.09 3.01 9.25
CA GLY A 130 5.63 3.18 10.59
C GLY A 130 5.64 4.63 11.10
N PHE A 131 4.73 5.48 10.65
CA PHE A 131 4.52 6.80 11.22
C PHE A 131 3.82 6.68 12.57
N VAL A 132 4.59 6.70 13.66
CA VAL A 132 4.10 6.31 14.98
C VAL A 132 4.62 7.28 16.04
N VAL A 133 3.73 7.75 16.93
CA VAL A 133 4.05 8.67 18.04
C VAL A 133 3.53 8.11 19.36
N LYS A 134 4.35 8.15 20.42
CA LYS A 134 3.98 7.65 21.76
C LYS A 134 2.68 8.32 22.24
N LYS A 135 1.77 7.52 22.80
CA LYS A 135 0.41 7.96 23.23
C LYS A 135 0.43 9.21 24.11
N LYS A 136 1.39 9.32 25.05
CA LYS A 136 1.52 10.50 25.93
C LYS A 136 1.81 11.82 25.20
N TYR A 137 2.26 11.77 23.95
CA TYR A 137 2.56 12.93 23.11
C TYR A 137 1.47 13.23 22.06
N HIS A 138 0.39 12.45 22.04
CA HIS A 138 -0.74 12.72 21.16
C HIS A 138 -1.35 14.07 21.50
N LYS A 139 -1.65 14.88 20.48
CA LYS A 139 -2.12 16.28 20.58
C LYS A 139 -1.11 17.26 21.20
N ILE A 140 0.04 16.81 21.70
CA ILE A 140 1.14 17.65 22.19
C ILE A 140 2.13 17.92 21.06
N VAL A 141 2.51 16.88 20.31
CA VAL A 141 3.49 16.99 19.22
C VAL A 141 2.81 17.33 17.89
N ASP A 142 3.43 18.20 17.10
CA ASP A 142 2.97 18.55 15.75
C ASP A 142 3.36 17.48 14.73
N VAL A 143 2.57 16.42 14.69
CA VAL A 143 2.78 15.26 13.82
C VAL A 143 2.65 15.58 12.32
N VAL A 144 1.87 16.60 11.97
CA VAL A 144 1.67 17.00 10.56
C VAL A 144 2.95 17.64 10.02
N LYS A 145 3.53 18.57 10.79
CA LYS A 145 4.85 19.14 10.44
C LYS A 145 5.91 18.06 10.35
N ALA A 146 5.90 17.11 11.30
CA ALA A 146 6.89 16.05 11.31
C ALA A 146 6.83 15.18 10.05
N PHE A 147 5.61 14.77 9.67
CA PHE A 147 5.38 14.00 8.46
C PHE A 147 5.80 14.77 7.19
N ILE A 148 5.39 16.05 7.07
CA ILE A 148 5.73 16.90 5.93
C ILE A 148 7.24 17.03 5.75
N GLY A 149 8.00 17.27 6.83
CA GLY A 149 9.46 17.38 6.73
C GLY A 149 10.12 16.07 6.29
N CYS A 150 9.65 14.93 6.81
CA CYS A 150 10.12 13.62 6.35
C CYS A 150 9.85 13.39 4.86
N VAL A 151 8.60 13.53 4.39
CA VAL A 151 8.28 13.26 2.98
C VAL A 151 8.93 14.26 2.04
N SER A 152 9.08 15.53 2.44
CA SER A 152 9.82 16.54 1.66
C SER A 152 11.28 16.14 1.48
N TYR A 153 11.93 15.68 2.55
CA TYR A 153 13.30 15.18 2.49
C TYR A 153 13.41 13.96 1.57
N ILE A 154 12.57 12.95 1.80
CA ILE A 154 12.61 11.68 1.06
C ILE A 154 12.40 11.94 -0.43
N TRP A 155 11.31 12.63 -0.78
CA TRP A 155 10.95 12.85 -2.17
C TRP A 155 11.96 13.73 -2.88
N LYS A 156 12.56 14.71 -2.19
CA LYS A 156 13.64 15.52 -2.78
C LYS A 156 14.92 14.71 -2.98
N THR A 157 15.30 13.91 -1.98
CA THR A 157 16.55 13.12 -1.99
C THR A 157 16.52 12.03 -3.05
N TYR A 158 15.37 11.40 -3.25
CA TYR A 158 15.21 10.26 -4.15
C TYR A 158 14.42 10.59 -5.43
N GLN A 159 14.20 11.87 -5.74
CA GLN A 159 13.40 12.32 -6.89
C GLN A 159 13.83 11.66 -8.22
N ASP A 160 15.11 11.35 -8.40
CA ASP A 160 15.65 10.79 -9.65
C ASP A 160 15.76 9.25 -9.64
N LYS A 161 15.42 8.61 -8.52
CA LYS A 161 15.54 7.15 -8.32
C LYS A 161 14.20 6.48 -8.07
N ILE A 162 13.30 7.16 -7.36
CA ILE A 162 11.97 6.66 -6.99
C ILE A 162 10.94 7.63 -7.55
N LEU A 163 10.04 7.11 -8.38
CA LEU A 163 9.08 7.91 -9.14
C LEU A 163 7.64 7.75 -8.63
N LEU A 164 7.39 6.82 -7.72
CA LEU A 164 6.09 6.68 -7.06
C LEU A 164 6.26 6.31 -5.60
N TRP A 165 5.37 6.82 -4.76
CA TRP A 165 5.35 6.53 -3.33
C TRP A 165 3.96 6.07 -2.91
N TYR A 166 3.90 5.07 -2.03
CA TYR A 166 2.65 4.55 -1.52
C TYR A 166 2.72 4.29 -0.03
N GLY A 167 1.56 4.18 0.59
CA GLY A 167 1.40 3.82 1.98
C GLY A 167 0.02 3.19 2.20
N GLU A 168 -0.10 2.39 3.25
CA GLU A 168 -1.34 1.75 3.62
C GLU A 168 -1.89 2.40 4.88
N MET A 169 -3.12 2.90 4.79
CA MET A 169 -3.79 3.57 5.88
C MET A 169 -4.99 2.75 6.34
N ARG A 170 -5.02 2.47 7.65
CA ARG A 170 -6.14 1.83 8.31
C ARG A 170 -7.42 2.65 8.13
N THR A 171 -8.50 1.97 7.77
CA THR A 171 -9.85 2.56 7.66
C THR A 171 -10.40 3.09 8.98
N ASN A 172 -9.79 2.72 10.11
CA ASN A 172 -10.13 3.22 11.43
C ASN A 172 -9.19 4.35 11.92
N GLU A 173 -8.35 4.89 11.03
CA GLU A 173 -7.40 5.97 11.30
C GLU A 173 -7.60 7.11 10.27
N SER A 174 -8.54 8.02 10.55
CA SER A 174 -8.84 9.17 9.68
C SER A 174 -7.74 10.25 9.66
N THR A 175 -6.95 10.36 10.73
CA THR A 175 -5.88 11.34 10.88
C THR A 175 -4.74 11.04 9.91
N SER A 176 -4.30 9.78 9.81
CA SER A 176 -3.28 9.33 8.85
C SER A 176 -3.75 9.44 7.41
N GLN A 177 -4.99 9.04 7.14
CA GLN A 177 -5.61 9.27 5.84
C GLN A 177 -5.61 10.77 5.49
N PHE A 178 -5.96 11.63 6.44
CA PHE A 178 -6.02 13.08 6.21
C PHE A 178 -4.66 13.70 5.90
N PHE A 179 -3.63 13.44 6.71
CA PHE A 179 -2.33 14.08 6.47
C PHE A 179 -1.61 13.51 5.25
N THR A 180 -1.77 12.22 4.95
CA THR A 180 -1.23 11.63 3.70
C THR A 180 -1.94 12.20 2.48
N SER A 181 -3.27 12.31 2.52
CA SER A 181 -4.04 13.00 1.46
C SER A 181 -3.55 14.44 1.28
N THR A 182 -3.30 15.16 2.37
CA THR A 182 -2.83 16.56 2.37
C THR A 182 -1.54 16.76 1.59
N VAL A 183 -0.62 15.79 1.56
CA VAL A 183 0.63 15.88 0.78
C VAL A 183 0.52 15.25 -0.62
N GLY A 184 -0.66 14.79 -1.02
CA GLY A 184 -0.91 14.21 -2.35
C GLY A 184 -0.95 12.68 -2.42
N LEU A 185 -0.72 11.94 -1.32
CA LEU A 185 -0.96 10.49 -1.28
C LEU A 185 -2.47 10.23 -1.25
N LYS A 186 -3.05 9.89 -2.41
CA LYS A 186 -4.50 9.72 -2.56
C LYS A 186 -4.92 8.25 -2.54
N PRO A 187 -6.08 7.92 -1.95
CA PRO A 187 -6.60 6.55 -1.91
C PRO A 187 -6.87 6.02 -3.32
N ILE A 188 -6.43 4.79 -3.61
CA ILE A 188 -6.48 4.16 -4.94
C ILE A 188 -6.97 2.71 -4.95
N ALA A 189 -6.80 1.98 -3.85
CA ALA A 189 -7.30 0.61 -3.71
C ALA A 189 -7.75 0.34 -2.27
N PHE A 190 -8.75 -0.53 -2.12
CA PHE A 190 -9.31 -0.93 -0.84
C PHE A 190 -8.90 -2.37 -0.49
N LEU A 191 -8.38 -2.55 0.72
CA LEU A 191 -7.80 -3.80 1.24
C LEU A 191 -8.65 -4.29 2.45
N PRO A 192 -9.83 -4.88 2.19
CA PRO A 192 -10.77 -5.28 3.25
C PRO A 192 -10.21 -6.36 4.16
N ASN A 193 -10.38 -6.20 5.48
CA ASN A 193 -10.04 -7.18 6.50
C ASN A 193 -8.61 -7.73 6.41
N LYS A 194 -7.68 -6.90 5.91
CA LYS A 194 -6.30 -7.27 5.62
C LYS A 194 -5.51 -7.68 6.86
N ASP A 195 -5.63 -6.88 7.92
CA ASP A 195 -4.74 -6.98 9.08
C ASP A 195 -5.51 -7.08 10.40
N ILE A 196 -4.80 -7.56 11.42
CA ILE A 196 -5.31 -7.66 12.78
C ILE A 196 -4.51 -6.72 13.68
N PHE A 197 -5.14 -5.65 14.14
CA PHE A 197 -4.56 -4.71 15.09
C PHE A 197 -5.31 -4.78 16.42
N ASN A 198 -4.58 -4.92 17.54
CA ASN A 198 -5.18 -5.03 18.88
C ASN A 198 -6.32 -6.07 18.93
N SER A 199 -6.09 -7.23 18.30
CA SER A 199 -7.05 -8.34 18.16
C SER A 199 -8.34 -8.00 17.41
N LYS A 200 -8.38 -6.89 16.66
CA LYS A 200 -9.50 -6.51 15.79
C LYS A 200 -9.06 -6.61 14.33
N ILE A 201 -9.89 -7.26 13.52
CA ILE A 201 -9.74 -7.25 12.07
C ILE A 201 -10.03 -5.82 11.60
N GLU A 202 -9.10 -5.25 10.84
CA GLU A 202 -9.24 -3.93 10.25
C GLU A 202 -8.97 -4.00 8.74
N SER A 203 -9.60 -3.09 8.03
CA SER A 203 -9.36 -2.89 6.60
C SER A 203 -8.39 -1.75 6.39
N ASP A 204 -7.63 -1.81 5.31
CA ASP A 204 -6.67 -0.80 4.91
C ASP A 204 -7.04 -0.19 3.56
N VAL A 205 -6.43 0.94 3.25
CA VAL A 205 -6.58 1.65 1.98
C VAL A 205 -5.20 2.00 1.48
N LEU A 206 -4.89 1.54 0.26
CA LEU A 206 -3.67 1.91 -0.42
C LEU A 206 -3.82 3.35 -0.89
N HIS A 207 -2.90 4.22 -0.49
CA HIS A 207 -2.75 5.53 -1.09
C HIS A 207 -1.46 5.61 -1.90
N VAL A 208 -1.48 6.40 -2.96
CA VAL A 208 -0.36 6.57 -3.88
C VAL A 208 -0.20 8.03 -4.29
N ILE A 209 1.04 8.42 -4.56
CA ILE A 209 1.42 9.64 -5.24
C ILE A 209 2.49 9.32 -6.29
N TYR A 210 2.50 10.09 -7.37
CA TYR A 210 3.38 9.88 -8.52
C TYR A 210 4.21 11.13 -8.81
N ASP A 211 5.42 10.92 -9.33
CA ASP A 211 6.13 11.93 -10.09
C ASP A 211 5.43 12.15 -11.42
N GLU A 212 5.36 13.41 -11.88
CA GLU A 212 4.66 13.74 -13.13
C GLU A 212 5.23 13.00 -14.36
N ARG A 213 6.54 12.70 -14.34
CA ARG A 213 7.24 11.98 -15.42
C ARG A 213 6.70 10.57 -15.58
N VAL A 214 6.14 9.97 -14.53
CA VAL A 214 5.55 8.63 -14.59
C VAL A 214 4.47 8.59 -15.66
N PHE A 215 3.52 9.52 -15.64
CA PHE A 215 2.44 9.54 -16.64
C PHE A 215 2.89 10.07 -18.00
N LYS A 216 3.77 11.08 -18.03
CA LYS A 216 4.18 11.76 -19.28
C LYS A 216 5.18 10.94 -20.11
N GLU A 217 6.10 10.25 -19.43
CA GLU A 217 7.30 9.69 -20.06
C GLU A 217 7.40 8.17 -19.88
N HIS A 218 7.02 7.66 -18.71
CA HIS A 218 7.33 6.28 -18.32
C HIS A 218 6.13 5.32 -18.35
N ARG A 219 4.87 5.78 -18.39
CA ARG A 219 3.72 4.89 -18.49
C ARG A 219 3.66 4.24 -19.88
N LYS A 220 3.27 2.97 -19.93
CA LYS A 220 2.92 2.29 -21.18
C LYS A 220 1.80 3.08 -21.88
N LYS A 221 2.02 3.45 -23.15
CA LYS A 221 1.12 4.35 -23.91
C LYS A 221 -0.13 3.67 -24.47
N GLU A 222 -0.12 2.34 -24.52
CA GLU A 222 -1.27 1.55 -24.95
C GLU A 222 -2.42 1.75 -23.95
N ALA A 223 -3.66 1.81 -24.46
CA ALA A 223 -4.83 1.82 -23.59
C ALA A 223 -4.92 0.49 -22.84
N PRO A 224 -5.29 0.48 -21.55
CA PRO A 224 -5.43 -0.75 -20.78
C PRO A 224 -6.62 -1.58 -21.26
N HIS A 225 -6.43 -2.90 -21.23
CA HIS A 225 -7.43 -3.89 -21.62
C HIS A 225 -8.00 -4.51 -20.35
N ILE A 226 -9.24 -4.14 -20.00
CA ILE A 226 -9.85 -4.50 -18.72
C ILE A 226 -11.16 -5.24 -18.88
N ILE A 227 -11.51 -6.09 -17.92
CA ILE A 227 -12.86 -6.66 -17.84
C ILE A 227 -13.85 -5.65 -17.27
N ARG A 228 -15.14 -5.84 -17.59
CA ARG A 228 -16.24 -4.95 -17.17
C ARG A 228 -16.27 -4.65 -15.66
N GLN A 229 -15.89 -5.63 -14.84
CA GLN A 229 -15.88 -5.57 -13.37
C GLN A 229 -14.81 -4.62 -12.81
N VAL A 230 -13.80 -4.29 -13.61
CA VAL A 230 -12.73 -3.34 -13.25
C VAL A 230 -13.13 -1.90 -13.56
N LEU A 231 -14.11 -1.68 -14.44
CA LEU A 231 -14.41 -0.35 -15.00
C LEU A 231 -14.68 0.75 -13.96
N ASN A 232 -15.37 0.44 -12.86
CA ASN A 232 -15.64 1.44 -11.82
C ASN A 232 -14.36 1.87 -11.10
N TRP A 233 -13.46 0.92 -10.83
CA TRP A 233 -12.15 1.19 -10.24
C TRP A 233 -11.27 1.98 -11.21
N TYR A 234 -11.30 1.61 -12.49
CA TYR A 234 -10.64 2.36 -13.55
C TYR A 234 -11.13 3.81 -13.61
N ALA A 235 -12.45 4.03 -13.67
CA ALA A 235 -13.05 5.35 -13.77
C ALA A 235 -12.69 6.25 -12.58
N TYR A 236 -12.61 5.67 -11.38
CA TYR A 236 -12.14 6.38 -10.19
C TYR A 236 -10.69 6.86 -10.33
N SER A 237 -9.80 6.04 -10.86
CA SER A 237 -8.40 6.39 -11.11
C SER A 237 -8.25 7.35 -12.30
N SER A 238 -8.96 7.11 -13.40
CA SER A 238 -8.98 7.95 -14.60
C SER A 238 -9.42 9.37 -14.30
N LYS A 239 -10.49 9.55 -13.52
CA LYS A 239 -10.95 10.89 -13.09
C LYS A 239 -9.85 11.68 -12.36
N ARG A 240 -8.95 11.00 -11.65
CA ARG A 240 -7.89 11.64 -10.86
C ARG A 240 -6.65 11.92 -11.68
N TYR A 241 -6.24 10.99 -12.52
CA TYR A 241 -4.96 11.06 -13.25
C TYR A 241 -5.13 11.39 -14.73
N SER A 242 -6.36 11.70 -15.17
CA SER A 242 -6.69 11.99 -16.57
C SER A 242 -6.22 10.88 -17.52
N LEU A 243 -6.48 9.62 -17.14
CA LEU A 243 -6.14 8.47 -17.96
C LEU A 243 -7.07 8.42 -19.19
N GLU A 244 -6.58 7.81 -20.26
CA GLU A 244 -7.33 7.56 -21.50
C GLU A 244 -8.57 6.67 -21.27
N ASP A 245 -9.36 6.44 -22.32
CA ASP A 245 -10.44 5.45 -22.23
C ASP A 245 -9.86 4.03 -22.31
N PRO A 246 -10.31 3.08 -21.46
CA PRO A 246 -9.81 1.72 -21.49
C PRO A 246 -10.53 0.93 -22.60
N GLN A 247 -9.89 -0.13 -23.09
CA GLN A 247 -10.58 -1.15 -23.88
C GLN A 247 -11.27 -2.13 -22.94
N VAL A 248 -12.61 -2.15 -22.96
CA VAL A 248 -13.38 -3.08 -22.12
C VAL A 248 -13.64 -4.36 -22.90
N GLU A 249 -13.13 -5.47 -22.37
CA GLU A 249 -13.24 -6.80 -22.96
C GLU A 249 -14.03 -7.75 -22.05
N ASN A 250 -14.61 -8.78 -22.66
CA ASN A 250 -15.23 -9.87 -21.93
C ASN A 250 -14.77 -11.20 -22.56
N PRO A 251 -13.53 -11.63 -22.28
CA PRO A 251 -12.98 -12.81 -22.90
C PRO A 251 -13.74 -14.06 -22.46
N THR A 252 -14.03 -14.94 -23.42
CA THR A 252 -14.48 -16.30 -23.13
C THR A 252 -13.26 -17.16 -22.86
N ILE A 253 -13.17 -17.71 -21.65
CA ILE A 253 -12.08 -18.62 -21.27
C ILE A 253 -12.48 -20.05 -21.59
N SER A 254 -11.72 -20.71 -22.45
CA SER A 254 -11.80 -22.15 -22.69
C SER A 254 -10.52 -22.79 -22.19
N LEU A 255 -10.63 -23.69 -21.22
CA LEU A 255 -9.49 -24.39 -20.62
C LEU A 255 -9.49 -25.86 -21.06
N ASP A 256 -8.29 -26.40 -21.24
CA ASP A 256 -8.10 -27.83 -21.47
C ASP A 256 -8.13 -28.60 -20.14
N GLU A 257 -9.21 -29.37 -19.93
CA GLU A 257 -9.44 -30.17 -18.72
C GLU A 257 -8.41 -31.30 -18.55
N ASP A 258 -7.97 -31.93 -19.64
CA ASP A 258 -6.96 -32.99 -19.59
C ASP A 258 -5.62 -32.40 -19.13
N LYS A 259 -5.25 -31.24 -19.67
CA LYS A 259 -4.06 -30.50 -19.24
C LYS A 259 -4.14 -30.03 -17.79
N ILE A 260 -5.30 -29.57 -17.31
CA ILE A 260 -5.49 -29.20 -15.89
C ILE A 260 -5.27 -30.41 -14.99
N LYS A 261 -5.78 -31.58 -15.40
CA LYS A 261 -5.59 -32.82 -14.65
C LYS A 261 -4.11 -33.19 -14.58
N GLU A 262 -3.39 -33.16 -15.70
CA GLU A 262 -1.94 -33.39 -15.73
C GLU A 262 -1.17 -32.40 -14.82
N LEU A 263 -1.50 -31.10 -14.92
CA LEU A 263 -0.89 -30.06 -14.09
C LEU A 263 -1.12 -30.30 -12.59
N SER A 264 -2.29 -30.82 -12.21
CA SER A 264 -2.60 -31.11 -10.81
C SER A 264 -1.72 -32.22 -10.20
N GLU A 265 -1.27 -33.17 -11.03
CA GLU A 265 -0.40 -34.28 -10.59
C GLU A 265 1.04 -33.81 -10.35
N ILE A 266 1.48 -32.75 -11.03
CA ILE A 266 2.85 -32.21 -10.94
C ILE A 266 2.94 -30.89 -10.16
N LEU A 267 1.82 -30.35 -9.70
CA LEU A 267 1.76 -29.13 -8.88
C LEU A 267 2.35 -29.40 -7.49
N THR A 268 3.29 -28.56 -7.10
CA THR A 268 4.00 -28.64 -5.83
C THR A 268 3.82 -27.36 -5.03
N LEU A 269 3.72 -27.50 -3.71
CA LEU A 269 3.75 -26.40 -2.75
C LEU A 269 5.01 -26.53 -1.89
N LYS A 270 5.82 -25.48 -1.84
CA LYS A 270 6.93 -25.33 -0.89
C LYS A 270 6.63 -24.19 0.06
N ILE A 271 6.88 -24.41 1.34
CA ILE A 271 6.73 -23.40 2.38
C ILE A 271 8.10 -23.19 3.02
N GLN A 272 8.55 -21.94 3.07
CA GLN A 272 9.79 -21.56 3.71
C GLN A 272 9.48 -20.57 4.85
N GLU A 273 9.86 -20.92 6.07
CA GLU A 273 9.83 -19.96 7.17
C GLU A 273 10.93 -18.91 6.99
N VAL A 274 10.56 -17.66 7.22
CA VAL A 274 11.50 -16.53 7.24
C VAL A 274 11.52 -15.90 8.63
N GLN A 275 12.50 -15.04 8.87
CA GLN A 275 12.63 -14.36 10.15
C GLN A 275 11.34 -13.62 10.53
N TYR A 276 11.11 -13.49 11.84
CA TYR A 276 9.97 -12.79 12.42
C TYR A 276 8.60 -13.45 12.14
N GLY A 277 8.58 -14.75 11.79
CA GLY A 277 7.37 -15.58 11.77
C GLY A 277 6.55 -15.54 10.49
N ASN A 278 7.00 -14.79 9.47
CA ASN A 278 6.40 -14.87 8.14
C ASN A 278 6.80 -16.17 7.43
N GLN A 279 6.03 -16.55 6.42
CA GLN A 279 6.29 -17.72 5.59
C GLN A 279 6.19 -17.35 4.11
N ILE A 280 7.09 -17.86 3.28
CA ILE A 280 7.01 -17.73 1.83
C ILE A 280 6.42 -19.02 1.26
N PHE A 281 5.28 -18.92 0.61
CA PHE A 281 4.61 -20.01 -0.09
C PHE A 281 4.98 -19.94 -1.56
N LYS A 282 5.44 -21.06 -2.13
CA LYS A 282 5.80 -21.18 -3.55
C LYS A 282 5.05 -22.34 -4.18
N LEU A 283 4.16 -22.03 -5.11
CA LEU A 283 3.48 -22.98 -5.97
C LEU A 283 4.22 -23.09 -7.30
N SER A 284 4.56 -24.30 -7.73
CA SER A 284 5.27 -24.54 -9.00
C SER A 284 4.91 -25.90 -9.58
N PHE A 285 5.06 -26.08 -10.89
CA PHE A 285 4.88 -27.39 -11.53
C PHE A 285 6.23 -28.05 -11.78
N THR A 286 6.34 -29.34 -11.46
CA THR A 286 7.58 -30.09 -11.68
C THR A 286 7.94 -30.12 -13.17
N GLY A 287 9.12 -29.60 -13.53
CA GLY A 287 9.59 -29.56 -14.92
C GLY A 287 9.15 -28.35 -15.73
N LEU A 288 8.35 -27.43 -15.17
CA LEU A 288 7.96 -26.17 -15.81
C LEU A 288 8.60 -24.96 -15.11
N ASN A 289 8.71 -23.84 -15.83
CA ASN A 289 9.27 -22.58 -15.31
C ASN A 289 8.22 -21.65 -14.69
N SER A 290 7.01 -22.16 -14.46
CA SER A 290 5.88 -21.40 -13.94
C SER A 290 5.86 -21.46 -12.41
N LEU A 291 5.58 -20.31 -11.81
CA LEU A 291 5.69 -20.08 -10.37
C LEU A 291 4.60 -19.11 -9.92
N MET A 292 4.06 -19.35 -8.74
CA MET A 292 3.33 -18.34 -7.97
C MET A 292 3.87 -18.32 -6.55
N GLU A 293 4.29 -17.15 -6.10
CA GLU A 293 4.89 -16.94 -4.79
C GLU A 293 4.12 -15.85 -4.03
N PHE A 294 3.87 -16.06 -2.74
CA PHE A 294 3.21 -15.10 -1.87
C PHE A 294 3.72 -15.22 -0.43
N VAL A 295 3.61 -14.13 0.33
CA VAL A 295 3.98 -14.09 1.74
C VAL A 295 2.74 -14.37 2.57
N HIS A 296 2.83 -15.37 3.44
CA HIS A 296 1.85 -15.63 4.49
C HIS A 296 2.32 -15.00 5.79
N ASN A 297 1.47 -14.14 6.36
CA ASN A 297 1.62 -13.65 7.73
C ASN A 297 0.63 -14.41 8.65
N PRO A 298 1.10 -15.33 9.50
CA PRO A 298 0.25 -16.10 10.40
C PRO A 298 -0.48 -15.23 11.44
N TYR A 299 0.07 -14.06 11.80
CA TYR A 299 -0.51 -13.18 12.82
C TYR A 299 -1.73 -12.42 12.29
N SER A 300 -1.65 -11.90 11.06
CA SER A 300 -2.77 -11.25 10.37
C SER A 300 -3.68 -12.24 9.63
N LYS A 301 -3.22 -13.48 9.44
CA LYS A 301 -3.84 -14.52 8.60
C LYS A 301 -4.07 -14.01 7.18
N ASN A 302 -3.06 -13.43 6.55
CA ASN A 302 -3.17 -12.88 5.21
C ASN A 302 -2.11 -13.44 4.26
N PHE A 303 -2.43 -13.38 2.96
CA PHE A 303 -1.53 -13.61 1.85
C PHE A 303 -1.32 -12.31 1.08
N GLU A 304 -0.10 -11.82 1.07
CA GLU A 304 0.28 -10.56 0.42
C GLU A 304 1.51 -10.73 -0.47
N LYS A 305 1.85 -9.67 -1.22
CA LYS A 305 3.03 -9.63 -2.11
C LYS A 305 3.05 -10.78 -3.12
N THR A 306 1.87 -11.17 -3.59
CA THR A 306 1.71 -12.25 -4.56
C THR A 306 2.31 -11.86 -5.90
N ASN A 307 3.25 -12.66 -6.39
CA ASN A 307 3.81 -12.57 -7.73
C ASN A 307 3.61 -13.90 -8.45
N PHE A 308 3.34 -13.85 -9.75
CA PHE A 308 3.20 -15.08 -10.53
C PHE A 308 3.78 -14.94 -11.94
N LYS A 309 4.14 -16.08 -12.50
CA LYS A 309 4.59 -16.25 -13.87
C LYS A 309 4.01 -17.56 -14.39
N VAL A 310 3.31 -17.49 -15.51
CA VAL A 310 2.67 -18.63 -16.17
C VAL A 310 2.96 -18.59 -17.67
N SER A 311 2.94 -19.76 -18.30
CA SER A 311 3.10 -19.93 -19.75
C SER A 311 1.76 -20.02 -20.48
N CYS A 312 0.69 -20.37 -19.75
CA CYS A 312 -0.65 -20.57 -20.28
C CYS A 312 -1.73 -20.38 -19.20
N LEU A 313 -3.00 -20.34 -19.62
CA LEU A 313 -4.15 -20.10 -18.76
C LEU A 313 -4.44 -21.26 -17.80
N GLU A 314 -4.19 -22.51 -18.20
CA GLU A 314 -4.42 -23.68 -17.35
C GLU A 314 -3.52 -23.71 -16.12
N GLU A 315 -2.28 -23.22 -16.25
CA GLU A 315 -1.36 -23.07 -15.12
C GLU A 315 -1.84 -22.03 -14.12
N LEU A 316 -2.29 -20.86 -14.60
CA LEU A 316 -2.86 -19.82 -13.72
C LEU A 316 -4.12 -20.35 -13.02
N TYR A 317 -5.02 -20.98 -13.77
CA TYR A 317 -6.22 -21.60 -13.21
C TYR A 317 -5.87 -22.62 -12.11
N SER A 318 -4.89 -23.49 -12.36
CA SER A 318 -4.44 -24.50 -11.40
C SER A 318 -3.85 -23.87 -10.13
N PHE A 319 -3.08 -22.78 -10.26
CA PHE A 319 -2.61 -22.02 -9.11
C PHE A 319 -3.75 -21.37 -8.30
N LEU A 320 -4.71 -20.71 -8.98
CA LEU A 320 -5.84 -20.06 -8.31
C LEU A 320 -6.73 -21.07 -7.57
N LYS A 321 -6.98 -22.24 -8.18
CA LYS A 321 -7.68 -23.35 -7.52
C LYS A 321 -6.93 -23.77 -6.26
N LYS A 322 -5.61 -23.95 -6.35
CA LYS A 322 -4.80 -24.35 -5.20
C LYS A 322 -4.77 -23.28 -4.09
N ILE A 323 -4.73 -21.99 -4.46
CA ILE A 323 -4.83 -20.90 -3.49
C ILE A 323 -6.15 -20.98 -2.72
N ASN A 324 -7.28 -21.18 -3.40
CA ASN A 324 -8.58 -21.28 -2.73
C ASN A 324 -8.62 -22.45 -1.72
N GLU A 325 -8.02 -23.60 -2.06
CA GLU A 325 -7.87 -24.72 -1.12
C GLU A 325 -7.03 -24.32 0.11
N ILE A 326 -5.91 -23.63 -0.09
CA ILE A 326 -5.03 -23.17 0.99
C ILE A 326 -5.73 -22.12 1.85
N ILE A 327 -6.43 -21.16 1.25
CA ILE A 327 -7.22 -20.12 1.94
C ILE A 327 -8.23 -20.77 2.88
N ALA A 328 -8.97 -21.77 2.39
CA ALA A 328 -9.94 -22.50 3.20
C ALA A 328 -9.25 -23.30 4.33
N THR A 329 -8.16 -24.01 4.01
CA THR A 329 -7.45 -24.87 4.97
C THR A 329 -6.79 -24.08 6.10
N LEU A 330 -6.13 -22.96 5.77
CA LEU A 330 -5.42 -22.12 6.73
C LEU A 330 -6.30 -21.03 7.34
N ASN A 331 -7.59 -21.00 6.96
CA ASN A 331 -8.57 -20.07 7.46
C ASN A 331 -8.14 -18.61 7.29
N ILE A 332 -7.67 -18.29 6.09
CA ILE A 332 -7.10 -16.99 5.72
C ILE A 332 -8.19 -15.91 5.74
N ASN A 333 -7.84 -14.73 6.24
CA ASN A 333 -8.71 -13.55 6.29
C ASN A 333 -8.69 -12.76 4.98
N TYR A 334 -7.53 -12.72 4.33
CA TYR A 334 -7.27 -11.84 3.20
C TYR A 334 -6.24 -12.43 2.25
N PHE A 335 -6.47 -12.26 0.95
CA PHE A 335 -5.48 -12.53 -0.09
C PHE A 335 -5.49 -11.38 -1.09
N GLU A 336 -4.33 -10.94 -1.57
CA GLU A 336 -4.23 -9.98 -2.66
C GLU A 336 -3.26 -10.41 -3.77
N CYS A 337 -3.57 -9.96 -4.99
CA CYS A 337 -2.67 -10.03 -6.12
C CYS A 337 -2.89 -8.83 -7.05
N PHE A 338 -1.79 -8.26 -7.53
CA PHE A 338 -1.79 -7.23 -8.55
C PHE A 338 -1.74 -7.93 -9.91
N VAL A 339 -2.79 -7.76 -10.71
CA VAL A 339 -2.96 -8.38 -12.03
C VAL A 339 -2.82 -7.31 -13.10
N SER A 340 -2.12 -7.61 -14.20
CA SER A 340 -1.90 -6.65 -15.29
C SER A 340 -3.20 -6.03 -15.80
N GLY A 341 -3.21 -4.70 -15.91
CA GLY A 341 -4.28 -3.94 -16.54
C GLY A 341 -4.34 -4.10 -18.07
N TYR A 342 -3.50 -4.96 -18.64
CA TYR A 342 -3.43 -5.28 -20.07
C TYR A 342 -3.72 -6.76 -20.37
N GLU A 343 -4.03 -7.58 -19.36
CA GLU A 343 -4.27 -9.02 -19.49
C GLU A 343 -5.71 -9.38 -19.06
N PRO A 344 -6.73 -9.11 -19.91
CA PRO A 344 -8.13 -9.30 -19.54
C PRO A 344 -8.47 -10.78 -19.27
N THR A 345 -7.76 -11.73 -19.89
CA THR A 345 -7.93 -13.16 -19.63
C THR A 345 -7.48 -13.55 -18.22
N TYR A 346 -6.38 -12.97 -17.71
CA TYR A 346 -5.93 -13.18 -16.34
C TYR A 346 -6.90 -12.53 -15.35
N GLN A 347 -7.32 -11.29 -15.62
CA GLN A 347 -8.33 -10.61 -14.80
C GLN A 347 -9.62 -11.44 -14.70
N LYS A 348 -10.06 -12.03 -15.82
CA LYS A 348 -11.23 -12.90 -15.89
C LYS A 348 -11.05 -14.17 -15.05
N LEU A 349 -9.90 -14.84 -15.14
CA LEU A 349 -9.60 -16.02 -14.31
C LEU A 349 -9.60 -15.70 -12.81
N PHE A 350 -9.00 -14.59 -12.39
CA PHE A 350 -9.06 -14.16 -10.99
C PHE A 350 -10.51 -13.89 -10.55
N TYR A 351 -11.29 -13.21 -11.38
CA TYR A 351 -12.70 -12.93 -11.08
C TYR A 351 -13.53 -14.22 -10.94
N ASP A 352 -13.36 -15.15 -11.88
CA ASP A 352 -14.08 -16.43 -11.91
C ASP A 352 -13.66 -17.35 -10.77
N ALA A 353 -12.41 -17.24 -10.30
CA ALA A 353 -11.93 -17.93 -9.10
C ALA A 353 -12.47 -17.33 -7.78
N GLY A 354 -13.29 -16.29 -7.83
CA GLY A 354 -13.94 -15.70 -6.64
C GLY A 354 -13.23 -14.46 -6.07
N PHE A 355 -12.08 -14.07 -6.63
CA PHE A 355 -11.43 -12.82 -6.27
C PHE A 355 -12.18 -11.63 -6.87
N ARG A 356 -12.09 -10.46 -6.26
CA ARG A 356 -12.80 -9.26 -6.73
C ARG A 356 -11.83 -8.10 -6.96
N PRO A 357 -12.02 -7.32 -8.02
CA PRO A 357 -11.24 -6.09 -8.19
C PRO A 357 -11.65 -5.10 -7.09
N ARG A 358 -10.66 -4.52 -6.42
CA ARG A 358 -10.83 -3.51 -5.36
C ARG A 358 -9.90 -2.31 -5.53
N GLY A 359 -9.33 -2.13 -6.72
CA GLY A 359 -8.50 -0.99 -7.05
C GLY A 359 -7.93 -1.07 -8.45
N TYR A 360 -7.73 0.08 -9.08
CA TYR A 360 -6.98 0.22 -10.32
C TYR A 360 -5.80 1.15 -10.06
N VAL A 361 -4.59 0.60 -10.03
CA VAL A 361 -3.38 1.33 -9.66
C VAL A 361 -2.57 1.57 -10.93
N PRO A 362 -2.64 2.79 -11.51
CA PRO A 362 -1.85 3.08 -12.69
C PRO A 362 -0.36 3.05 -12.35
N CYS A 363 0.45 2.73 -13.35
CA CYS A 363 1.90 2.80 -13.27
C CYS A 363 2.53 2.02 -12.09
N TRP A 364 1.98 0.87 -11.71
CA TRP A 364 2.42 0.15 -10.51
C TRP A 364 3.62 -0.77 -10.76
N HIS A 365 3.63 -1.47 -11.90
CA HIS A 365 4.66 -2.45 -12.21
C HIS A 365 5.70 -1.84 -13.16
N TYR A 366 6.95 -1.71 -12.70
CA TYR A 366 8.05 -1.24 -13.55
C TYR A 366 8.66 -2.41 -14.34
N ASN A 367 8.43 -2.41 -15.65
CA ASN A 367 9.02 -3.37 -16.55
C ASN A 367 10.44 -2.92 -16.94
N LYS A 368 11.45 -3.56 -16.35
CA LYS A 368 12.87 -3.21 -16.56
C LYS A 368 13.34 -3.36 -18.01
N SER A 369 12.70 -4.23 -18.80
CA SER A 369 13.09 -4.46 -20.19
C SER A 369 12.62 -3.37 -21.14
N THR A 370 11.47 -2.76 -20.86
CA THR A 370 10.90 -1.67 -21.65
C THR A 370 11.15 -0.30 -21.03
N GLU A 371 11.63 -0.27 -19.77
CA GLU A 371 11.73 0.92 -18.92
C GLU A 371 10.41 1.70 -18.81
N LYS A 372 9.29 0.96 -18.86
CA LYS A 372 7.95 1.51 -18.73
C LYS A 372 7.23 0.95 -17.50
N PHE A 373 6.35 1.77 -16.95
CA PHE A 373 5.38 1.33 -15.97
C PHE A 373 4.12 0.79 -16.62
N GLU A 374 3.62 -0.29 -16.06
CA GLU A 374 2.38 -0.95 -16.43
C GLU A 374 1.35 -0.79 -15.30
N ASP A 375 0.12 -0.51 -15.69
CA ASP A 375 -1.03 -0.42 -14.81
C ASP A 375 -1.43 -1.80 -14.28
N GLN A 376 -1.94 -1.83 -13.05
CA GLN A 376 -2.31 -3.06 -12.38
C GLN A 376 -3.69 -2.92 -11.74
N VAL A 377 -4.40 -4.04 -11.66
CA VAL A 377 -5.68 -4.18 -10.96
C VAL A 377 -5.43 -4.96 -9.69
N VAL A 378 -5.86 -4.42 -8.55
CA VAL A 378 -5.79 -5.14 -7.27
C VAL A 378 -6.98 -6.08 -7.18
N PHE A 379 -6.73 -7.38 -7.31
CA PHE A 379 -7.69 -8.42 -6.98
C PHE A 379 -7.46 -8.89 -5.57
N ASN A 380 -8.54 -9.02 -4.80
CA ASN A 380 -8.45 -9.60 -3.47
C ASN A 380 -9.60 -10.57 -3.15
N TYR A 381 -9.36 -11.36 -2.11
CA TYR A 381 -10.33 -12.11 -1.36
C TYR A 381 -10.30 -11.61 0.08
N TYR A 382 -11.46 -11.57 0.73
CA TYR A 382 -11.54 -11.36 2.16
C TYR A 382 -12.66 -12.18 2.78
N ARG A 383 -12.51 -12.44 4.08
CA ARG A 383 -13.47 -13.20 4.88
C ARG A 383 -14.17 -12.30 5.88
N GLY A 384 -15.46 -12.54 6.09
CA GLY A 384 -16.28 -11.81 7.05
C GLY A 384 -16.81 -10.48 6.50
N GLU A 385 -17.47 -9.72 7.38
CA GLU A 385 -18.06 -8.43 7.05
C GLU A 385 -17.02 -7.30 7.15
N ILE A 386 -17.27 -6.21 6.41
CA ILE A 386 -16.52 -4.97 6.54
C ILE A 386 -17.16 -4.15 7.67
N ALA A 387 -16.35 -3.47 8.48
CA ALA A 387 -16.85 -2.63 9.57
C ALA A 387 -17.86 -1.59 9.07
N GLU A 388 -19.02 -1.49 9.74
CA GLU A 388 -20.15 -0.66 9.29
C GLU A 388 -19.88 0.86 9.34
N ASN A 389 -18.98 1.32 10.23
CA ASN A 389 -18.74 2.73 10.49
C ASN A 389 -17.23 3.06 10.57
N PRO A 390 -16.49 2.94 9.45
CA PRO A 390 -15.06 3.20 9.47
C PRO A 390 -14.79 4.71 9.64
N HIS A 391 -13.75 5.06 10.41
CA HIS A 391 -13.29 6.44 10.56
C HIS A 391 -12.43 6.85 9.35
N ILE A 392 -13.08 7.22 8.25
CA ILE A 392 -12.45 7.52 6.96
C ILE A 392 -12.65 8.96 6.51
N ILE A 393 -11.73 9.44 5.66
CA ILE A 393 -11.88 10.72 4.96
C ILE A 393 -12.85 10.61 3.77
N ALA A 394 -13.31 11.75 3.25
CA ALA A 394 -14.30 11.80 2.16
C ALA A 394 -13.81 11.12 0.88
N GLU A 395 -12.53 11.26 0.53
CA GLU A 395 -11.92 10.64 -0.64
C GLU A 395 -11.88 9.11 -0.53
N THR A 396 -11.55 8.61 0.66
CA THR A 396 -11.61 7.18 0.96
C THR A 396 -13.05 6.67 0.86
N LYS A 397 -14.02 7.42 1.38
CA LYS A 397 -15.43 7.07 1.24
C LYS A 397 -15.85 6.93 -0.22
N GLN A 398 -15.44 7.86 -1.10
CA GLN A 398 -15.73 7.76 -2.55
C GLN A 398 -15.18 6.47 -3.18
N LEU A 399 -14.01 6.01 -2.75
CA LEU A 399 -13.44 4.73 -3.20
C LEU A 399 -14.25 3.54 -2.65
N LEU A 400 -14.59 3.55 -1.36
CA LEU A 400 -15.34 2.48 -0.71
C LEU A 400 -16.78 2.36 -1.24
N ASP A 401 -17.40 3.47 -1.63
CA ASP A 401 -18.74 3.47 -2.24
C ASP A 401 -18.76 2.69 -3.58
N LEU A 402 -17.60 2.48 -4.24
CA LEU A 402 -17.49 1.60 -5.42
C LEU A 402 -17.58 0.11 -5.06
N SER A 403 -17.18 -0.24 -3.83
CA SER A 403 -17.13 -1.62 -3.35
C SER A 403 -18.52 -2.17 -3.00
N ILE A 404 -19.47 -1.27 -2.72
CA ILE A 404 -20.88 -1.56 -2.49
C ILE A 404 -21.53 -1.72 -3.87
N ASN A 405 -21.51 -2.93 -4.40
CA ASN A 405 -22.24 -3.20 -5.63
C ASN A 405 -23.74 -3.00 -5.36
N PRO A 406 -24.46 -2.14 -6.12
CA PRO A 406 -25.91 -2.00 -5.97
C PRO A 406 -26.65 -3.33 -6.10
N GLN A 407 -26.08 -4.30 -6.83
CA GLN A 407 -26.62 -5.66 -6.95
C GLN A 407 -26.44 -6.49 -5.67
N GLU A 408 -25.35 -6.32 -4.91
CA GLU A 408 -25.16 -7.01 -3.62
C GLU A 408 -26.08 -6.40 -2.55
N LYS A 409 -26.30 -5.08 -2.61
CA LYS A 409 -27.30 -4.40 -1.77
C LYS A 409 -28.73 -4.86 -2.12
N LEU A 410 -29.09 -4.92 -3.41
CA LEU A 410 -30.40 -5.42 -3.83
C LEU A 410 -30.62 -6.88 -3.45
N LEU A 411 -29.60 -7.74 -3.58
CA LEU A 411 -29.71 -9.15 -3.23
C LEU A 411 -29.87 -9.34 -1.72
N LYS A 412 -29.14 -8.54 -0.90
CA LYS A 412 -29.29 -8.52 0.55
C LYS A 412 -30.66 -8.00 0.97
N ASP A 413 -31.11 -6.88 0.39
CA ASP A 413 -32.43 -6.29 0.65
C ASP A 413 -33.57 -7.25 0.22
N VAL A 414 -33.42 -8.02 -0.86
CA VAL A 414 -34.40 -9.03 -1.31
C VAL A 414 -34.42 -10.26 -0.41
N ILE A 415 -33.27 -10.73 0.07
CA ILE A 415 -33.17 -11.86 1.01
C ILE A 415 -33.78 -11.46 2.37
N ASP A 416 -33.46 -10.27 2.87
CA ASP A 416 -34.00 -9.74 4.14
C ASP A 416 -35.52 -9.46 4.07
N LEU A 417 -36.08 -9.26 2.87
CA LEU A 417 -37.53 -9.17 2.60
C LEU A 417 -38.23 -10.53 2.48
N ILE A 418 -37.49 -11.62 2.28
CA ILE A 418 -38.03 -12.99 2.20
C ILE A 418 -37.95 -13.69 3.57
N GLU A 419 -37.03 -13.25 4.44
CA GLU A 419 -36.81 -13.81 5.78
C GLU A 419 -37.52 -13.06 6.92
N ASN A 420 -38.21 -11.95 6.63
CA ASN A 420 -39.16 -11.24 7.50
C ASN A 420 -40.57 -11.31 6.94
#